data_AF-A0A4R5APR8-F1
#
_entry.id   AF-A0A4R5APR8-F1
#
_cell.length_a   1.000
_cell.length_b   1.000
_cell.length_c   1.000
_cell.angle_alpha   90.00
_cell.angle_beta   90.00
_cell.angle_gamma   90.00
#
_symmetry.space_group_name_H-M   'P 1'
#
loop_
_entity.id
_entity.type
_entity.pdbx_description
1 polymer ?
#
loop_
_entity_poly.entity_id
_entity_poly.type
_entity_poly.pdbx_seq_one_letter_code
_entity_poly.pdbx_strand_id
1 'polypeptide(L)'
;MKIEIGILHDLTYLVSSHSIKSIGNKNALRLLKGIYTNKERFIERYLSVYENIELLKPIYNYFLENYEKTVPFTYKEAFEIKDENFRRIVFNTIDINDLIENLGATRVKVDGKEVSRKCFDKLGNTLPNKSYHAVYETYQIDCTKLVNKSEFREVKSFAYTVKCWCTSTNKAHWIWIDEAYKDEPLEAIASTFRFHKNVIPHIKELKRQGDIMLVELKKEIEPQGRIIPLTAEQYFSFLTIET
;
A
#
# COMPACT_ATOMS: atom_id res chain seq x y z
N MET A 1 10.57 -5.68 -6.76
CA MET A 1 10.48 -6.20 -8.13
C MET A 1 11.74 -5.77 -8.87
N LYS A 2 12.57 -6.72 -9.33
CA LYS A 2 13.75 -6.40 -10.15
C LYS A 2 13.31 -6.46 -11.61
N ILE A 3 13.22 -5.30 -12.24
CA ILE A 3 12.98 -5.17 -13.66
C ILE A 3 14.34 -5.25 -14.34
N GLU A 4 14.53 -6.21 -15.24
CA GLU A 4 15.77 -6.41 -15.98
C GLU A 4 15.60 -5.93 -17.42
N ILE A 5 16.63 -5.27 -17.94
CA ILE A 5 16.68 -4.82 -19.32
C ILE A 5 17.55 -5.83 -20.08
N GLY A 6 16.91 -6.65 -20.91
CA GLY A 6 17.57 -7.50 -21.91
C GLY A 6 17.72 -6.76 -23.24
N ILE A 7 18.77 -7.06 -23.99
CA ILE A 7 19.00 -6.55 -25.34
C ILE A 7 18.65 -7.66 -26.32
N LEU A 8 17.80 -7.38 -27.30
CA LEU A 8 17.52 -8.26 -28.44
C LEU A 8 18.40 -7.90 -29.65
N HIS A 9 18.39 -8.79 -30.65
CA HIS A 9 18.93 -8.47 -31.97
C HIS A 9 18.22 -7.23 -32.53
N ASP A 10 18.99 -6.24 -33.01
CA ASP A 10 18.56 -4.93 -33.58
C ASP A 10 18.49 -3.71 -32.64
N LEU A 11 18.99 -3.82 -31.40
CA LEU A 11 18.86 -2.76 -30.36
C LEU A 11 17.41 -2.54 -29.91
N THR A 12 16.49 -3.48 -30.15
CA THR A 12 15.27 -3.59 -29.35
C THR A 12 15.63 -4.01 -27.94
N TYR A 13 15.07 -3.31 -26.96
CA TYR A 13 15.27 -3.60 -25.56
C TYR A 13 14.03 -4.31 -25.04
N LEU A 14 14.24 -5.44 -24.39
CA LEU A 14 13.21 -6.11 -23.63
C LEU A 14 13.32 -5.68 -22.20
N VAL A 15 12.24 -5.15 -21.69
CA VAL A 15 12.08 -5.08 -20.25
C VAL A 15 11.40 -6.37 -19.84
N SER A 16 12.12 -7.20 -19.11
CA SER A 16 11.64 -8.50 -18.62
C SER A 16 11.84 -8.59 -17.13
N SER A 17 11.06 -9.45 -16.51
CA SER A 17 11.37 -9.97 -15.19
C SER A 17 11.14 -11.47 -15.24
N HIS A 18 11.52 -12.19 -14.19
CA HIS A 18 11.15 -13.60 -14.03
C HIS A 18 9.65 -13.87 -14.30
N SER A 19 8.79 -12.87 -14.11
CA SER A 19 7.33 -12.99 -14.27
C SER A 19 6.77 -12.31 -15.53
N ILE A 20 7.54 -11.51 -16.28
CA ILE A 20 7.01 -10.74 -17.43
C ILE A 20 7.63 -11.23 -18.73
N LYS A 21 6.79 -11.62 -19.70
CA LYS A 21 7.21 -11.68 -21.12
C LYS A 21 7.54 -10.26 -21.58
N SER A 22 8.75 -10.08 -22.10
CA SER A 22 9.12 -9.08 -23.12
C SER A 22 8.10 -7.93 -23.30
N ILE A 23 8.25 -6.80 -22.59
CA ILE A 23 7.46 -5.59 -22.84
C ILE A 23 8.31 -4.53 -23.53
N GLY A 24 7.70 -3.77 -24.45
CA GLY A 24 8.38 -2.69 -25.15
C GLY A 24 8.67 -1.47 -24.26
N ASN A 25 9.66 -0.67 -24.68
CA ASN A 25 10.21 0.47 -23.92
C ASN A 25 9.15 1.45 -23.41
N LYS A 26 8.13 1.75 -24.22
CA LYS A 26 7.03 2.63 -23.81
C LYS A 26 6.31 2.06 -22.58
N ASN A 27 5.89 0.81 -22.63
CA ASN A 27 5.17 0.17 -21.51
C ASN A 27 6.06 -0.01 -20.28
N ALA A 28 7.35 -0.27 -20.48
CA ALA A 28 8.31 -0.27 -19.38
C ALA A 28 8.41 1.09 -18.69
N LEU A 29 8.53 2.17 -19.46
CA LEU A 29 8.59 3.52 -18.90
C LEU A 29 7.29 3.92 -18.20
N ARG A 30 6.13 3.53 -18.73
CA ARG A 30 4.82 3.72 -18.07
C ARG A 30 4.76 3.00 -16.72
N LEU A 31 5.23 1.76 -16.67
CA LEU A 31 5.31 0.99 -15.42
C LEU A 31 6.27 1.67 -14.42
N LEU A 32 7.45 2.05 -14.88
CA LEU A 32 8.47 2.73 -14.06
C LEU A 32 7.98 4.08 -13.55
N LYS A 33 7.23 4.84 -14.34
CA LYS A 33 6.59 6.11 -13.92
C LYS A 33 5.56 5.89 -12.81
N GLY A 34 4.84 4.77 -12.82
CA GLY A 34 3.95 4.38 -11.72
C GLY A 34 4.70 4.03 -10.43
N ILE A 35 5.85 3.36 -10.53
CA ILE A 35 6.69 2.99 -9.37
C ILE A 35 7.42 4.21 -8.79
N TYR A 36 8.05 4.99 -9.66
CA TYR A 36 8.83 6.16 -9.34
C TYR A 36 8.04 7.36 -9.81
N THR A 37 7.22 7.92 -8.93
CA THR A 37 6.34 9.07 -9.25
C THR A 37 7.09 10.40 -9.42
N ASN A 38 8.39 10.41 -9.10
CA ASN A 38 9.27 11.58 -9.18
C ASN A 38 10.54 11.22 -9.98
N LYS A 39 11.01 12.15 -10.83
CA LYS A 39 12.11 11.95 -11.77
C LYS A 39 13.45 11.75 -11.07
N GLU A 40 13.76 12.54 -10.05
CA GLU A 40 15.00 12.41 -9.30
C GLU A 40 15.11 11.01 -8.68
N ARG A 41 14.02 10.53 -8.08
CA ARG A 41 13.96 9.19 -7.50
C ARG A 41 14.07 8.08 -8.56
N PHE A 42 13.49 8.28 -9.74
CA PHE A 42 13.63 7.37 -10.88
C PHE A 42 15.09 7.28 -11.34
N ILE A 43 15.78 8.41 -11.47
CA ILE A 43 17.18 8.45 -11.87
C ILE A 43 18.05 7.78 -10.83
N GLU A 44 17.96 8.24 -9.58
CA GLU A 44 18.81 7.79 -8.48
C GLU A 44 18.69 6.27 -8.24
N ARG A 45 17.46 5.75 -8.21
CA ARG A 45 17.19 4.37 -7.77
C ARG A 45 17.09 3.33 -8.88
N TYR A 46 16.95 3.76 -10.14
CA TYR A 46 16.79 2.85 -11.26
C TYR A 46 17.74 3.16 -12.41
N LEU A 47 17.71 4.40 -12.93
CA LEU A 47 18.38 4.71 -14.19
C LEU A 47 19.91 4.80 -14.05
N SER A 48 20.41 5.29 -12.91
CA SER A 48 21.84 5.47 -12.60
C SER A 48 22.66 4.18 -12.75
N VAL A 49 22.04 3.02 -12.50
CA VAL A 49 22.66 1.70 -12.64
C VAL A 49 23.13 1.43 -14.08
N TYR A 50 22.49 2.07 -15.06
CA TYR A 50 22.74 1.84 -16.49
C TYR A 50 23.56 2.95 -17.15
N GLU A 51 23.85 4.05 -16.45
CA GLU A 51 24.50 5.25 -17.00
C GLU A 51 25.83 4.95 -17.69
N ASN A 52 26.63 4.06 -17.11
CA ASN A 52 27.96 3.72 -17.60
C ASN A 52 28.01 2.45 -18.47
N ILE A 53 26.86 1.89 -18.85
CA ILE A 53 26.78 0.68 -19.68
C ILE A 53 26.51 1.09 -21.12
N GLU A 54 27.54 1.12 -21.97
CA GLU A 54 27.48 1.63 -23.34
C GLU A 54 26.33 1.01 -24.17
N LEU A 55 26.15 -0.31 -24.04
CA LEU A 55 25.10 -1.06 -24.75
C LEU A 55 23.66 -0.64 -24.36
N LEU A 56 23.49 -0.02 -23.19
CA LEU A 56 22.21 0.44 -22.66
C LEU A 56 22.01 1.95 -22.79
N LYS A 57 22.98 2.71 -23.34
CA LYS A 57 22.82 4.17 -23.54
C LYS A 57 21.58 4.56 -24.35
N PRO A 58 21.20 3.86 -25.43
CA PRO A 58 19.99 4.22 -26.18
C PRO A 58 18.71 4.15 -25.35
N ILE A 59 18.53 3.09 -24.53
CA ILE A 59 17.38 2.99 -23.63
C ILE A 59 17.47 3.96 -22.45
N TYR A 60 18.67 4.20 -21.92
CA TYR A 60 18.90 5.20 -20.88
C TYR A 60 18.42 6.59 -21.34
N ASN A 61 18.88 7.05 -22.51
CA ASN A 61 18.50 8.34 -23.07
C ASN A 61 17.00 8.38 -23.38
N TYR A 62 16.45 7.32 -23.97
CA TYR A 62 15.02 7.21 -24.23
C TYR A 62 14.20 7.41 -22.95
N PHE A 63 14.55 6.74 -21.85
CA PHE A 63 13.85 6.90 -20.58
C PHE A 63 14.01 8.31 -20.01
N LEU A 64 15.22 8.88 -20.01
CA LEU A 64 15.48 10.20 -19.45
C LEU A 64 14.69 11.32 -20.17
N GLU A 65 14.61 11.24 -21.50
CA GLU A 65 13.93 12.21 -22.36
C GLU A 65 12.41 12.09 -22.33
N ASN A 66 11.88 10.87 -22.16
CA ASN A 66 10.45 10.60 -22.25
C ASN A 66 9.75 10.49 -20.90
N TYR A 67 10.49 10.46 -19.78
CA TYR A 67 9.90 10.26 -18.45
C TYR A 67 8.81 11.27 -18.10
N GLU A 68 8.98 12.55 -18.45
CA GLU A 68 7.95 13.58 -18.16
C GLU A 68 6.77 13.57 -19.12
N LYS A 69 6.99 13.07 -20.34
CA LYS A 69 5.93 12.95 -21.37
C LYS A 69 5.07 11.70 -21.16
N THR A 70 5.54 10.77 -20.33
CA THR A 70 4.92 9.47 -20.14
C THR A 70 3.86 9.51 -19.05
N VAL A 71 2.68 9.01 -19.38
CA VAL A 71 1.59 8.81 -18.41
C VAL A 71 1.66 7.37 -17.89
N PRO A 72 1.60 7.14 -16.57
CA PRO A 72 1.55 5.79 -16.01
C PRO A 72 0.29 5.03 -16.50
N PHE A 73 0.23 3.73 -16.22
CA PHE A 73 -0.98 2.97 -16.52
C PHE A 73 -2.14 3.43 -15.63
N THR A 74 -3.30 3.61 -16.22
CA THR A 74 -4.54 3.86 -15.50
C THR A 74 -5.18 2.55 -15.04
N TYR A 75 -6.11 2.65 -14.07
CA TYR A 75 -6.94 1.52 -13.65
C TYR A 75 -7.61 0.82 -14.83
N LYS A 76 -8.25 1.58 -15.73
CA LYS A 76 -8.98 1.02 -16.89
C LYS A 76 -8.06 0.25 -17.82
N GLU A 77 -6.91 0.82 -18.17
CA GLU A 77 -5.94 0.16 -19.05
C GLU A 77 -5.39 -1.13 -18.43
N ALA A 78 -5.22 -1.19 -17.10
CA ALA A 78 -4.73 -2.39 -16.44
C ALA A 78 -5.66 -3.61 -16.68
N PHE A 79 -6.99 -3.42 -16.74
CA PHE A 79 -7.93 -4.50 -17.04
C PHE A 79 -7.84 -5.00 -18.49
N GLU A 80 -7.41 -4.14 -19.41
CA GLU A 80 -7.29 -4.46 -20.84
C GLU A 80 -6.00 -5.24 -21.16
N ILE A 81 -5.06 -5.33 -20.20
CA ILE A 81 -3.82 -6.09 -20.37
C ILE A 81 -4.13 -7.59 -20.42
N LYS A 82 -3.79 -8.22 -21.55
CA LYS A 82 -3.99 -9.65 -21.80
C LYS A 82 -3.01 -10.55 -21.05
N ASP A 83 -1.76 -10.12 -20.88
CA ASP A 83 -0.76 -10.88 -20.12
C ASP A 83 -1.03 -10.73 -18.62
N GLU A 84 -1.45 -11.80 -17.97
CA GLU A 84 -1.87 -11.77 -16.57
C GLU A 84 -0.78 -11.34 -15.59
N ASN A 85 0.47 -11.72 -15.87
CA ASN A 85 1.58 -11.36 -15.00
C ASN A 85 1.94 -9.90 -15.15
N PHE A 86 1.97 -9.39 -16.39
CA PHE A 86 2.18 -7.97 -16.63
C PHE A 86 1.03 -7.14 -16.05
N ARG A 87 -0.22 -7.60 -16.21
CA ARG A 87 -1.41 -7.00 -15.60
C ARG A 87 -1.27 -6.88 -14.08
N ARG A 88 -0.90 -7.99 -13.41
CA ARG A 88 -0.68 -8.02 -11.96
C ARG A 88 0.37 -7.01 -11.51
N ILE A 89 1.45 -6.89 -12.27
CA ILE A 89 2.53 -5.95 -11.96
C ILE A 89 2.08 -4.51 -12.15
N VAL A 90 1.33 -4.22 -13.21
CA VAL A 90 0.75 -2.89 -13.42
C VAL A 90 -0.20 -2.50 -12.28
N PHE A 91 -1.05 -3.42 -11.79
CA PHE A 91 -1.92 -3.15 -10.65
C PHE A 91 -1.16 -2.74 -9.38
N ASN A 92 0.04 -3.27 -9.15
CA ASN A 92 0.87 -2.89 -8.01
C ASN A 92 1.44 -1.45 -8.11
N THR A 93 1.29 -0.80 -9.27
CA THR A 93 1.79 0.56 -9.51
C THR A 93 0.70 1.61 -9.54
N ILE A 94 -0.57 1.20 -9.49
CA ILE A 94 -1.71 2.12 -9.44
C ILE A 94 -1.84 2.68 -8.02
N ASP A 95 -2.08 3.99 -7.90
CA ASP A 95 -2.33 4.63 -6.61
C ASP A 95 -3.60 4.04 -5.97
N ILE A 96 -3.54 3.76 -4.67
CA ILE A 96 -4.67 3.14 -3.98
C ILE A 96 -5.92 4.03 -4.01
N ASN A 97 -5.79 5.36 -3.99
CA ASN A 97 -6.95 6.25 -4.06
C ASN A 97 -7.61 6.15 -5.44
N ASP A 98 -6.80 6.16 -6.51
CA ASP A 98 -7.29 5.98 -7.88
C ASP A 98 -8.00 4.62 -8.03
N LEU A 99 -7.43 3.56 -7.43
CA LEU A 99 -8.02 2.22 -7.42
C LEU A 99 -9.38 2.23 -6.72
N ILE A 100 -9.45 2.72 -5.49
CA ILE A 100 -10.68 2.76 -4.68
C ILE A 100 -11.77 3.60 -5.34
N GLU A 101 -11.41 4.75 -5.94
CA GLU A 101 -12.35 5.61 -6.67
C GLU A 101 -12.96 4.88 -7.88
N ASN A 102 -12.12 4.24 -8.70
CA ASN A 102 -12.61 3.52 -9.88
C ASN A 102 -13.47 2.31 -9.52
N LEU A 103 -13.25 1.71 -8.35
CA LEU A 103 -14.11 0.65 -7.81
C LEU A 103 -15.47 1.15 -7.31
N GLY A 104 -15.70 2.47 -7.25
CA GLY A 104 -16.97 3.05 -6.82
C GLY A 104 -17.20 2.90 -5.32
N ALA A 105 -16.17 3.18 -4.53
CA ALA A 105 -16.27 3.14 -3.07
C ALA A 105 -17.35 4.09 -2.57
N THR A 106 -18.25 3.56 -1.73
CA THR A 106 -19.32 4.32 -1.08
C THR A 106 -19.04 4.36 0.42
N ARG A 107 -18.98 5.55 1.00
CA ARG A 107 -18.73 5.70 2.44
C ARG A 107 -19.93 5.16 3.23
N VAL A 108 -19.65 4.28 4.19
CA VAL A 108 -20.64 3.65 5.08
C VAL A 108 -20.79 4.48 6.35
N LYS A 109 -19.69 4.72 7.08
CA LYS A 109 -19.72 5.45 8.34
C LYS A 109 -18.42 6.20 8.60
N VAL A 110 -18.50 7.21 9.46
CA VAL A 110 -17.35 7.98 9.96
C VAL A 110 -17.43 8.01 11.47
N ASP A 111 -16.28 7.84 12.12
CA ASP A 111 -16.15 7.99 13.57
C ASP A 111 -14.75 8.48 13.92
N GLY A 112 -14.59 9.08 15.09
CA GLY A 112 -13.33 9.67 15.52
C GLY A 112 -13.16 9.74 17.03
N LYS A 113 -11.91 9.81 17.47
CA LYS A 113 -11.56 9.87 18.89
C LYS A 113 -10.34 10.76 19.10
N GLU A 114 -10.37 11.53 20.18
CA GLU A 114 -9.17 12.23 20.65
C GLU A 114 -8.15 11.24 21.22
N VAL A 115 -6.91 11.37 20.78
CA VAL A 115 -5.78 10.53 21.21
C VAL A 115 -4.60 11.41 21.57
N SER A 116 -3.89 11.04 22.63
CA SER A 116 -2.63 11.69 23.03
C SER A 116 -1.47 10.73 22.72
N ARG A 117 -0.56 11.13 21.84
CA ARG A 117 0.58 10.30 21.42
C ARG A 117 1.90 10.88 21.93
N LYS A 118 2.82 9.99 22.29
CA LYS A 118 4.23 10.34 22.58
C LYS A 118 4.91 10.82 21.30
N CYS A 119 5.76 11.82 21.43
CA CYS A 119 6.54 12.37 20.32
C CYS A 119 8.03 12.36 20.66
N PHE A 120 8.87 12.22 19.64
CA PHE A 120 10.32 12.22 19.78
C PHE A 120 10.94 13.12 18.73
N ASP A 121 12.07 13.74 19.06
CA ASP A 121 12.89 14.43 18.07
C ASP A 121 13.74 13.43 17.24
N LYS A 122 14.51 13.94 16.28
CA LYS A 122 15.39 13.10 15.42
C LYS A 122 16.51 12.40 16.18
N LEU A 123 16.81 12.83 17.41
CA LEU A 123 17.84 12.27 18.27
C LEU A 123 17.26 11.28 19.30
N GLY A 124 15.93 11.10 19.31
CA GLY A 124 15.23 10.20 20.23
C GLY A 124 14.87 10.83 21.58
N ASN A 125 15.02 12.15 21.76
CA ASN A 125 14.59 12.81 22.98
C ASN A 125 13.07 12.97 23.00
N THR A 126 12.47 12.75 24.17
CA THR A 126 11.03 12.90 24.37
C THR A 126 10.59 14.36 24.19
N LEU A 127 9.58 14.57 23.37
CA LEU A 127 8.87 15.84 23.22
C LEU A 127 7.53 15.79 23.99
N PRO A 128 6.90 16.94 24.27
CA PRO A 128 5.55 16.95 24.82
C PRO A 128 4.60 16.11 23.96
N ASN A 129 3.72 15.36 24.61
CA ASN A 129 2.69 14.61 23.91
C ASN A 129 1.86 15.56 23.05
N LYS A 130 1.47 15.07 21.88
CA LYS A 130 0.57 15.79 20.99
C LYS A 130 -0.79 15.13 21.01
N SER A 131 -1.83 15.95 21.13
CA SER A 131 -3.21 15.53 20.97
C SER A 131 -3.59 15.59 19.49
N TYR A 132 -4.25 14.53 19.03
CA TYR A 132 -4.75 14.40 17.67
C TYR A 132 -6.21 13.97 17.73
N HIS A 133 -7.00 14.39 16.76
CA HIS A 133 -8.31 13.81 16.53
C HIS A 133 -8.17 12.76 15.43
N ALA A 134 -8.14 11.48 15.82
CA ALA A 134 -8.02 10.37 14.88
C ALA A 134 -9.40 10.09 14.28
N VAL A 135 -9.52 10.26 12.95
CA VAL A 135 -10.77 10.05 12.21
C VAL A 135 -10.62 8.84 11.31
N TYR A 136 -11.61 7.96 11.36
CA TYR A 136 -11.69 6.74 10.57
C TYR A 136 -13.00 6.70 9.81
N GLU A 137 -12.93 6.29 8.56
CA GLU A 137 -14.09 6.20 7.66
C GLU A 137 -14.17 4.77 7.12
N THR A 138 -15.33 4.12 7.22
CA THR A 138 -15.56 2.82 6.58
C THR A 138 -16.21 3.00 5.22
N TYR A 139 -15.87 2.13 4.27
CA TYR A 139 -16.35 2.16 2.90
C TYR A 139 -16.78 0.78 2.45
N GLN A 140 -17.79 0.75 1.58
CA GLN A 140 -18.20 -0.41 0.80
C GLN A 140 -17.68 -0.25 -0.62
N ILE A 141 -17.14 -1.33 -1.19
CA ILE A 141 -16.51 -1.35 -2.49
C ILE A 141 -17.17 -2.42 -3.35
N ASP A 142 -17.57 -2.05 -4.57
CA ASP A 142 -18.17 -2.96 -5.54
C ASP A 142 -17.09 -3.80 -6.23
N CYS A 143 -16.97 -5.06 -5.77
CA CYS A 143 -15.99 -6.01 -6.28
C CYS A 143 -16.36 -6.56 -7.66
N THR A 144 -17.58 -6.33 -8.16
CA THR A 144 -17.96 -6.79 -9.51
C THR A 144 -17.13 -6.12 -10.60
N LYS A 145 -16.50 -4.97 -10.29
CA LYS A 145 -15.58 -4.24 -11.16
C LYS A 145 -14.15 -4.78 -11.15
N LEU A 146 -13.80 -5.65 -10.21
CA LEU A 146 -12.47 -6.29 -10.11
C LEU A 146 -12.36 -7.56 -10.93
N VAL A 147 -13.49 -8.11 -11.41
CA VAL A 147 -13.54 -9.48 -11.90
C VAL A 147 -14.16 -9.52 -13.30
N ASN A 148 -13.47 -10.17 -14.23
CA ASN A 148 -14.11 -10.61 -15.46
C ASN A 148 -15.07 -11.75 -15.10
N LYS A 149 -16.37 -11.55 -15.33
CA LYS A 149 -17.47 -12.44 -14.90
C LYS A 149 -17.30 -13.91 -15.31
N SER A 150 -16.39 -14.21 -16.24
CA SER A 150 -16.08 -15.55 -16.72
C SER A 150 -15.22 -16.41 -15.78
N GLU A 151 -14.49 -15.83 -14.81
CA GLU A 151 -13.44 -16.56 -14.08
C GLU A 151 -13.77 -16.91 -12.62
N PHE A 152 -14.76 -16.28 -12.00
CA PHE A 152 -15.08 -16.52 -10.59
C PHE A 152 -16.56 -16.90 -10.41
N ARG A 153 -16.78 -18.12 -9.88
CA ARG A 153 -18.13 -18.70 -9.71
C ARG A 153 -18.97 -18.04 -8.62
N GLU A 154 -18.35 -17.40 -7.63
CA GLU A 154 -19.03 -16.64 -6.57
C GLU A 154 -18.13 -15.49 -6.10
N VAL A 155 -18.29 -14.31 -6.70
CA VAL A 155 -17.66 -13.09 -6.17
C VAL A 155 -18.65 -12.47 -5.21
N LYS A 156 -18.28 -12.30 -3.93
CA LYS A 156 -19.03 -11.40 -3.05
C LYS A 156 -19.15 -10.05 -3.74
N SER A 157 -20.38 -9.58 -3.96
CA SER A 157 -20.61 -8.32 -4.68
C SER A 157 -19.90 -7.14 -4.02
N PHE A 158 -19.67 -7.20 -2.71
CA PHE A 158 -19.05 -6.13 -1.95
C PHE A 158 -17.91 -6.60 -1.06
N ALA A 159 -16.90 -5.74 -0.91
CA ALA A 159 -15.90 -5.78 0.14
C ALA A 159 -15.93 -4.46 0.93
N TYR A 160 -15.30 -4.46 2.09
CA TYR A 160 -15.29 -3.28 2.97
C TYR A 160 -13.86 -2.87 3.29
N THR A 161 -13.65 -1.57 3.45
CA THR A 161 -12.38 -0.99 3.89
C THR A 161 -12.58 -0.02 5.03
N VAL A 162 -11.55 0.15 5.84
CA VAL A 162 -11.38 1.31 6.71
C VAL A 162 -10.30 2.21 6.11
N LYS A 163 -10.60 3.50 6.07
CA LYS A 163 -9.71 4.56 5.64
C LYS A 163 -9.27 5.31 6.89
N CYS A 164 -7.96 5.45 7.06
CA CYS A 164 -7.38 6.27 8.13
C CYS A 164 -6.52 7.39 7.56
N TRP A 165 -6.63 8.57 8.16
CA TRP A 165 -5.82 9.73 7.79
C TRP A 165 -4.54 9.77 8.63
N CYS A 166 -3.40 9.65 7.97
CA CYS A 166 -2.11 9.80 8.63
C CYS A 166 -1.75 11.29 8.67
N THR A 167 -1.89 11.92 9.84
CA THR A 167 -1.63 13.36 10.01
C THR A 167 -0.16 13.74 9.82
N SER A 168 0.78 12.81 10.02
CA SER A 168 2.22 13.04 9.84
C SER A 168 2.63 13.06 8.36
N THR A 169 2.01 12.23 7.53
CA THR A 169 2.36 12.11 6.10
C THR A 169 1.38 12.82 5.17
N ASN A 170 0.25 13.29 5.70
CA ASN A 170 -0.90 13.80 4.94
C ASN A 170 -1.37 12.82 3.85
N LYS A 171 -1.32 11.52 4.16
CA LYS A 171 -1.74 10.44 3.25
C LYS A 171 -2.91 9.66 3.81
N ALA A 172 -3.75 9.24 2.87
CA ALA A 172 -4.78 8.24 3.08
C ALA A 172 -4.15 6.85 3.14
N HIS A 173 -4.56 6.05 4.09
CA HIS A 173 -4.33 4.61 4.07
C HIS A 173 -5.66 3.89 4.03
N TRP A 174 -5.73 2.84 3.21
CA TRP A 174 -6.92 2.02 3.01
C TRP A 174 -6.60 0.59 3.38
N ILE A 175 -7.37 0.02 4.29
CA ILE A 175 -7.16 -1.34 4.80
C ILE A 175 -8.45 -2.12 4.63
N TRP A 176 -8.37 -3.31 4.04
CA TRP A 176 -9.50 -4.22 3.90
C TRP A 176 -9.93 -4.76 5.28
N ILE A 177 -11.23 -4.75 5.55
CA ILE A 177 -11.81 -5.18 6.82
C ILE A 177 -12.88 -6.24 6.60
N ASP A 178 -13.13 -7.05 7.62
CA ASP A 178 -14.28 -7.96 7.64
C ASP A 178 -15.58 -7.15 7.66
N GLU A 179 -16.61 -7.66 6.98
CA GLU A 179 -17.95 -7.04 6.94
C GLU A 179 -18.53 -6.79 8.33
N ALA A 180 -18.18 -7.61 9.32
CA ALA A 180 -18.62 -7.47 10.70
C ALA A 180 -18.26 -6.11 11.34
N TYR A 181 -17.26 -5.40 10.82
CA TYR A 181 -16.80 -4.11 11.36
C TYR A 181 -17.23 -2.90 10.53
N LYS A 182 -18.00 -3.09 9.46
CA LYS A 182 -18.33 -2.00 8.51
C LYS A 182 -19.06 -0.81 9.16
N ASP A 183 -19.83 -1.07 10.21
CA ASP A 183 -20.65 -0.08 10.90
C ASP A 183 -19.95 0.49 12.15
N GLU A 184 -18.69 0.16 12.39
CA GLU A 184 -17.93 0.57 13.58
C GLU A 184 -16.49 0.96 13.21
N PRO A 185 -16.23 2.19 12.71
CA PRO A 185 -14.93 2.57 12.17
C PRO A 185 -13.76 2.44 13.15
N LEU A 186 -13.99 2.69 14.44
CA LEU A 186 -12.98 2.55 15.50
C LEU A 186 -12.66 1.08 15.78
N GLU A 187 -13.66 0.19 15.79
CA GLU A 187 -13.44 -1.26 15.88
C GLU A 187 -12.81 -1.80 14.59
N ALA A 188 -13.17 -1.25 13.44
CA ALA A 188 -12.64 -1.64 12.14
C ALA A 188 -11.12 -1.47 12.08
N ILE A 189 -10.58 -0.30 12.48
CA ILE A 189 -9.12 -0.10 12.52
C ILE A 189 -8.45 -0.96 13.58
N ALA A 190 -9.07 -1.14 14.76
CA ALA A 190 -8.51 -2.01 15.78
C ALA A 190 -8.43 -3.47 15.31
N SER A 191 -9.42 -3.92 14.54
CA SER A 191 -9.53 -5.29 14.02
C SER A 191 -8.44 -5.68 13.03
N THR A 192 -7.75 -4.70 12.43
CA THR A 192 -6.61 -4.93 11.53
C THR A 192 -5.39 -5.43 12.28
N PHE A 193 -5.36 -5.29 13.62
CA PHE A 193 -4.29 -5.80 14.48
C PHE A 193 -4.79 -6.99 15.28
N ARG A 194 -4.17 -8.15 15.04
CA ARG A 194 -4.58 -9.42 15.65
C ARG A 194 -3.43 -10.06 16.42
N PHE A 195 -3.74 -10.58 17.60
CA PHE A 195 -2.77 -11.19 18.50
C PHE A 195 -3.30 -12.52 19.03
N HIS A 196 -2.39 -13.39 19.44
CA HIS A 196 -2.75 -14.54 20.26
C HIS A 196 -3.42 -14.05 21.55
N LYS A 197 -4.56 -14.63 21.90
CA LYS A 197 -5.38 -14.19 23.03
C LYS A 197 -4.59 -14.08 24.34
N ASN A 198 -3.62 -14.97 24.57
CA ASN A 198 -2.78 -14.96 25.78
C ASN A 198 -1.77 -13.78 25.82
N VAL A 199 -1.44 -13.18 24.68
CA VAL A 199 -0.50 -12.05 24.59
C VAL A 199 -1.16 -10.73 24.99
N ILE A 200 -2.43 -10.53 24.62
CA ILE A 200 -3.15 -9.24 24.78
C ILE A 200 -3.07 -8.67 26.21
N PRO A 201 -3.30 -9.44 27.30
CA PRO A 201 -3.21 -8.93 28.68
C PRO A 201 -1.81 -8.44 29.07
N HIS A 202 -0.79 -8.92 28.37
CA HIS A 202 0.62 -8.62 28.62
C HIS A 202 1.16 -7.50 27.71
N ILE A 203 0.35 -6.94 26.81
CA ILE A 203 0.72 -5.76 26.04
C ILE A 203 0.90 -4.58 27.00
N LYS A 204 2.06 -3.93 26.93
CA LYS A 204 2.37 -2.70 27.64
C LYS A 204 2.04 -1.49 26.78
N GLU A 205 2.55 -1.49 25.55
CA GLU A 205 2.25 -0.44 24.58
C GLU A 205 2.43 -0.92 23.13
N LEU A 206 1.72 -0.24 22.24
CA LEU A 206 1.77 -0.40 20.80
C LEU A 206 2.41 0.85 20.19
N LYS A 207 3.30 0.65 19.22
CA LYS A 207 3.94 1.71 18.44
C LYS A 207 3.75 1.40 16.96
N ARG A 208 3.04 2.27 16.25
CA ARG A 208 2.69 2.08 14.85
C ARG A 208 3.50 2.99 13.95
N GLN A 209 4.01 2.45 12.85
CA GLN A 209 4.54 3.21 11.73
C GLN A 209 4.01 2.62 10.42
N GLY A 210 3.05 3.29 9.79
CA GLY A 210 2.32 2.75 8.63
C GLY A 210 1.68 1.38 8.93
N ASP A 211 2.13 0.34 8.22
CA ASP A 211 1.64 -1.04 8.34
C ASP A 211 2.41 -1.87 9.38
N ILE A 212 3.51 -1.33 9.92
CA ILE A 212 4.32 -2.00 10.94
C ILE A 212 3.79 -1.62 12.33
N MET A 213 3.58 -2.64 13.17
CA MET A 213 3.24 -2.49 14.58
C MET A 213 4.33 -3.13 15.42
N LEU A 214 4.97 -2.32 16.27
CA LEU A 214 5.86 -2.80 17.32
C LEU A 214 5.06 -2.94 18.61
N VAL A 215 5.18 -4.09 19.25
CA VAL A 215 4.47 -4.41 20.49
C VAL A 215 5.48 -4.59 21.61
N GLU A 216 5.37 -3.74 22.62
CA GLU A 216 6.14 -3.89 23.84
C GLU A 216 5.31 -4.70 24.85
N LEU A 217 5.88 -5.78 25.37
CA LEU A 217 5.24 -6.62 26.37
C LEU A 217 5.75 -6.28 27.78
N LYS A 218 4.89 -6.45 28.77
CA LYS A 218 5.22 -6.30 30.19
C LYS A 218 6.20 -7.37 30.68
N LYS A 219 6.18 -8.53 30.04
CA LYS A 219 7.05 -9.68 30.29
C LYS A 219 7.11 -10.55 29.03
N GLU A 220 8.13 -11.38 28.92
CA GLU A 220 8.26 -12.37 27.86
C GLU A 220 7.16 -13.43 27.99
N ILE A 221 6.46 -13.69 26.89
CA ILE A 221 5.35 -14.65 26.82
C ILE A 221 5.39 -15.32 25.46
N GLU A 222 5.33 -16.64 25.46
CA GLU A 222 5.17 -17.43 24.24
C GLU A 222 3.74 -17.26 23.69
N PRO A 223 3.55 -16.82 22.44
CA PRO A 223 2.22 -16.68 21.85
C PRO A 223 1.53 -18.03 21.66
N GLN A 224 0.33 -18.19 22.19
CA GLN A 224 -0.43 -19.45 22.14
C GLN A 224 -1.95 -19.23 22.02
N GLY A 225 -2.64 -20.21 21.44
CA GLY A 225 -4.10 -20.21 21.34
C GLY A 225 -4.66 -19.43 20.14
N ARG A 226 -5.92 -18.99 20.24
CA ARG A 226 -6.61 -18.33 19.12
C ARG A 226 -6.08 -16.93 18.88
N ILE A 227 -5.84 -16.60 17.61
CA ILE A 227 -5.58 -15.23 17.16
C ILE A 227 -6.90 -14.47 17.08
N ILE A 228 -6.99 -13.35 17.79
CA ILE A 228 -8.18 -12.49 17.83
C ILE A 228 -7.79 -11.03 17.57
N PRO A 229 -8.70 -10.22 17.00
CA PRO A 229 -8.50 -8.79 16.88
C PRO A 229 -8.46 -8.11 18.24
N LEU A 230 -7.79 -6.95 18.30
CA LEU A 230 -8.00 -6.00 19.39
C LEU A 230 -9.37 -5.35 19.25
N THR A 231 -9.98 -5.05 20.39
CA THR A 231 -11.11 -4.10 20.46
C THR A 231 -10.61 -2.67 20.30
N ALA A 232 -11.49 -1.73 19.96
CA ALA A 232 -11.15 -0.31 19.88
C ALA A 232 -10.58 0.19 21.23
N GLU A 233 -11.21 -0.19 22.34
CA GLU A 233 -10.73 0.17 23.67
C GLU A 233 -9.28 -0.30 23.91
N GLN A 234 -8.99 -1.58 23.63
CA GLN A 234 -7.63 -2.12 23.75
C GLN A 234 -6.66 -1.39 22.84
N TYR A 235 -7.00 -1.24 21.56
CA TYR A 235 -6.13 -0.60 20.57
C TYR A 235 -5.75 0.83 20.97
N PHE A 236 -6.74 1.68 21.29
CA PHE A 236 -6.47 3.06 21.66
C PHE A 236 -5.84 3.21 23.05
N SER A 237 -6.09 2.29 23.98
CA SER A 237 -5.45 2.31 25.29
C SER A 237 -3.95 1.95 25.22
N PHE A 238 -3.58 1.03 24.32
CA PHE A 238 -2.18 0.59 24.19
C PHE A 238 -1.38 1.41 23.19
N LEU A 239 -2.00 2.02 22.18
CA LEU A 239 -1.29 2.76 21.14
C LEU A 239 -0.73 4.07 21.68
N THR A 240 0.59 4.11 21.91
CA THR A 240 1.26 5.29 22.47
C THR A 240 2.00 6.12 21.43
N ILE A 241 2.35 5.53 20.28
CA ILE A 241 3.08 6.19 19.19
C ILE A 241 2.44 5.83 17.86
N GLU A 242 2.26 6.83 17.00
CA GLU A 242 1.82 6.66 15.61
C GLU A 242 2.59 7.67 14.74
N THR A 243 3.32 7.16 13.74
CA THR A 243 4.18 7.96 12.86
C THR A 243 3.96 7.68 11.37
#